data_AF-A0A528G7R5-F1
#
_entry.id   AF-A0A528G7R5-F1
#
_cell.length_a   1.000
_cell.length_b   1.000
_cell.length_c   1.000
_cell.angle_alpha   90.00
_cell.angle_beta   90.00
_cell.angle_gamma   90.00
#
_symmetry.space_group_name_H-M   'P 1'
#
loop_
_entity.id
_entity.type
_entity.pdbx_description
1 polymer ?
#
loop_
_entity_poly.entity_id
_entity_poly.type
_entity_poly.pdbx_seq_one_letter_code
_entity_poly.pdbx_strand_id
1 'polypeptide(L)' 'MTDTLLTAVRRYAEAHSDPAGVARTPIPGLTTIRATAPTDLDYTISRPLVCLVLQGTKH' A
#
# COMPACT_ATOMS: atom_id res chain seq x y z
N MET A 1 10.23 14.95 -2.39
CA MET A 1 8.76 15.06 -2.64
C MET A 1 8.06 13.70 -2.60
N THR A 2 8.67 12.64 -3.15
CA THR A 2 8.16 11.26 -3.06
C THR A 2 8.08 10.71 -1.63
N ASP A 3 8.95 11.17 -0.73
CA ASP A 3 8.98 10.73 0.67
C ASP A 3 7.71 11.11 1.46
N THR A 4 7.07 12.23 1.12
CA THR A 4 5.85 12.69 1.79
C THR A 4 4.71 11.70 1.57
N LEU A 5 4.51 11.26 0.33
CA LEU A 5 3.48 10.29 -0.01
C LEU A 5 3.79 8.91 0.56
N LEU A 6 5.05 8.45 0.45
CA LEU A 6 5.50 7.21 1.07
C LEU A 6 5.24 7.21 2.58
N THR A 7 5.59 8.29 3.28
CA THR A 7 5.41 8.40 4.73
C THR A 7 3.93 8.42 5.12
N ALA A 8 3.10 9.17 4.39
CA ALA A 8 1.67 9.25 4.65
C ALA A 8 0.99 7.88 4.46
N VAL A 9 1.25 7.21 3.34
CA VAL A 9 0.69 5.88 3.04
C VAL A 9 1.20 4.85 4.04
N ARG A 10 2.49 4.89 4.40
CA ARG A 10 3.06 3.97 5.41
C ARG A 10 2.35 4.09 6.75
N ARG A 11 2.21 5.33 7.28
CA ARG A 11 1.54 5.57 8.57
C ARG A 11 0.08 5.12 8.53
N TYR A 12 -0.61 5.39 7.43
CA TYR A 12 -1.99 4.99 7.27
C TYR A 12 -2.14 3.47 7.25
N ALA A 13 -1.35 2.78 6.44
CA ALA A 13 -1.38 1.33 6.32
C ALA A 13 -1.01 0.65 7.65
N GLU A 14 -0.01 1.16 8.38
CA GLU A 14 0.37 0.65 9.70
C GLU A 14 -0.76 0.69 10.72
N ALA A 15 -1.63 1.70 10.65
CA ALA A 15 -2.75 1.86 11.58
C ALA A 15 -4.03 1.12 11.14
N HIS A 16 -4.22 0.83 9.85
CA HIS A 16 -5.52 0.38 9.30
C HIS A 16 -5.45 -0.89 8.45
N SER A 17 -4.28 -1.48 8.23
CA SER A 17 -4.17 -2.70 7.43
C SER A 17 -4.77 -3.89 8.15
N ASP A 18 -5.50 -4.71 7.40
CA ASP A 18 -5.89 -6.05 7.83
C ASP A 18 -4.68 -7.02 7.85
N PRO A 19 -4.86 -8.28 8.29
CA PRO A 19 -3.77 -9.26 8.29
C PRO A 19 -3.19 -9.58 6.90
N ALA A 20 -3.89 -9.24 5.82
CA ALA A 20 -3.38 -9.36 4.44
C ALA A 20 -2.60 -8.10 3.99
N GLY A 21 -2.43 -7.10 4.86
CA GLY A 21 -1.70 -5.87 4.54
C GLY A 21 -2.54 -4.85 3.76
N VAL A 22 -3.86 -5.07 3.63
CA VAL A 22 -4.77 -4.20 2.88
C VAL A 22 -5.41 -3.18 3.83
N ALA A 23 -5.18 -1.90 3.57
CA ALA A 23 -5.79 -0.78 4.29
C ALA A 23 -6.77 -0.07 3.34
N ARG A 24 -8.07 -0.28 3.60
CA ARG A 24 -9.17 0.39 2.88
C ARG A 24 -9.21 1.86 3.30
N THR A 25 -9.31 2.75 2.33
CA THR A 25 -9.41 4.19 2.62
C THR A 25 -10.88 4.64 2.65
N PRO A 26 -11.20 5.79 3.27
CA PRO A 26 -12.53 6.40 3.16
C PRO A 26 -12.85 6.93 1.75
N ILE A 27 -11.86 6.95 0.84
CA ILE A 27 -12.01 7.42 -0.53
C ILE A 27 -12.47 6.23 -1.39
N PRO A 28 -13.69 6.26 -1.96
CA PRO A 28 -14.20 5.16 -2.76
C PRO A 28 -13.25 4.83 -3.92
N GLY A 29 -12.93 3.54 -4.09
CA GLY A 29 -12.05 3.06 -5.16
C GLY A 29 -10.55 3.22 -4.89
N LEU A 30 -10.14 3.84 -3.76
CA LEU A 30 -8.74 3.94 -3.36
C LEU A 30 -8.44 3.00 -2.20
N THR A 31 -7.44 2.15 -2.37
CA THR A 31 -6.94 1.24 -1.34
C THR A 31 -5.43 1.35 -1.27
N THR A 32 -4.88 1.20 -0.06
CA THR A 32 -3.43 1.14 0.16
C THR A 32 -3.05 -0.27 0.59
N ILE A 33 -1.96 -0.80 0.04
CA ILE A 33 -1.47 -2.15 0.35
C ILE A 33 -0.03 -2.01 0.83
N ARG A 34 0.32 -2.71 1.91
CA ARG A 34 1.67 -2.74 2.47
C ARG A 34 2.20 -4.17 2.54
N ALA A 35 3.29 -4.42 1.83
CA ALA A 35 4.08 -5.65 1.95
C ALA A 35 5.39 -5.35 2.70
N THR A 36 5.64 -6.05 3.82
CA THR A 36 6.88 -5.92 4.61
C THR A 36 7.85 -7.08 4.43
N ALA A 37 7.45 -8.08 3.65
CA ALA A 37 8.26 -9.21 3.22
C ALA A 37 7.99 -9.46 1.73
N PRO A 38 8.84 -10.21 1.02
CA PRO A 38 8.52 -10.68 -0.32
C PRO A 38 7.19 -11.45 -0.29
N THR A 39 6.22 -11.00 -1.06
CA THR A 39 4.93 -11.68 -1.24
C THR A 39 4.68 -11.92 -2.71
N ASP A 40 3.91 -12.98 -3.02
CA ASP A 40 3.35 -13.12 -4.36
C ASP A 40 2.44 -11.92 -4.65
N LEU A 41 2.59 -11.38 -5.86
CA LEU A 41 2.12 -10.05 -6.23
C LEU A 41 0.59 -9.91 -6.07
N ASP A 42 0.13 -9.21 -5.03
CA ASP A 42 -1.29 -8.87 -4.75
C ASP A 42 -2.00 -8.14 -5.90
N TYR A 43 -1.24 -7.65 -6.88
CA TYR A 43 -1.74 -7.02 -8.10
C TYR A 43 -2.77 -7.90 -8.82
N THR A 44 -2.60 -9.22 -8.76
CA THR A 44 -3.46 -10.19 -9.47
C THR A 44 -4.90 -10.20 -8.95
N ILE A 45 -5.15 -9.78 -7.70
CA ILE A 45 -6.48 -9.89 -7.07
C ILE A 45 -7.27 -8.58 -7.20
N SER A 46 -6.63 -7.42 -7.09
CA SER A 46 -7.34 -6.13 -7.01
C SER A 46 -7.71 -5.49 -8.36
N ARG A 47 -7.07 -5.90 -9.48
CA ARG A 47 -7.27 -5.34 -10.85
C ARG A 47 -7.50 -3.80 -10.88
N PRO A 48 -6.61 -3.01 -10.27
CA PRO A 48 -6.80 -1.56 -10.19
C PRO A 48 -6.58 -0.89 -11.54
N LEU A 49 -7.25 0.24 -11.78
CA LEU A 49 -7.06 1.06 -12.99
C LEU A 49 -5.64 1.63 -13.07
N VAL A 50 -5.04 1.96 -11.93
CA VAL A 50 -3.67 2.49 -11.79
C VAL A 50 -3.06 1.96 -10.50
N CYS A 51 -1.78 1.59 -10.55
CA CYS A 51 -0.97 1.30 -9.36
C CYS A 51 0.19 2.27 -9.23
N LEU A 52 0.34 2.86 -8.05
CA LEU A 52 1.54 3.60 -7.68
C LEU A 52 2.33 2.80 -6.65
N VAL A 53 3.54 2.38 -7.02
CA VAL A 53 4.42 1.64 -6.12
C VAL A 53 5.29 2.61 -5.35
N LEU A 54 5.19 2.57 -4.02
CA LEU A 54 5.98 3.38 -3.11
C LEU A 54 7.06 2.48 -2.50
N GLN A 55 8.26 2.49 -3.08
CA GLN A 55 9.38 1.68 -2.58
C GLN A 55 10.11 2.40 -1.43
N GLY A 56 10.31 1.67 -0.35
CA GLY A 56 11.25 2.07 0.71
C GLY A 56 12.70 1.83 0.28
N THR A 57 13.63 2.05 1.21
CA THR A 57 15.05 1.74 1.03
C THR A 57 15.33 0.29 1.40
N LYS A 58 16.23 -0.36 0.67
CA LYS A 58 16.88 -1.60 1.11
C LYS A 58 18.09 -1.18 1.93
N HIS A 59 18.14 -1.53 3.21
CA HIS A 59 19.34 -1.39 4.03
C HIS A 59 20.23 -2.60 3.87
#